data_AF-A0A924T868-F1
#
_entry.id   AF-A0A924T868-F1
#
_cell.length_a   1.000
_cell.length_b   1.000
_cell.length_c   1.000
_cell.angle_alpha   90.00
_cell.angle_beta   90.00
_cell.angle_gamma   90.00
#
_symmetry.space_group_name_H-M   'P 1'
#
loop_
_entity.id
_entity.type
_entity.pdbx_description
1 polymer ?
#
loop_
_entity_poly.entity_id
_entity_poly.type
_entity_poly.pdbx_seq_one_letter_code
_entity_poly.pdbx_strand_id
1 'polypeptide(L)' 'AQVALAWLLSRPQVSTVIVGAKTPAQLGDNLGSTAVTLSAEDLKTLDEVSALPPEYPGWMISRQGEGRLNPPARS' A
#
# COMPACT_ATOMS: atom_id res chain seq x y z
N ALA A 1 1.76 -16.98 1.73
CA ALA A 1 1.58 -15.71 0.98
C ALA A 1 0.23 -15.02 1.22
N GLN A 2 -0.62 -15.53 2.12
CA GLN A 2 -2.03 -15.14 2.24
C GLN A 2 -2.26 -13.66 2.54
N VAL A 3 -1.53 -13.10 3.51
CA VAL A 3 -1.73 -11.71 3.98
C VAL A 3 -1.41 -10.67 2.89
N ALA A 4 -0.31 -10.87 2.14
CA ALA A 4 0.07 -9.94 1.07
C ALA A 4 -0.94 -9.93 -0.08
N LEU A 5 -1.49 -11.09 -0.43
CA LEU A 5 -2.53 -11.21 -1.46
C LEU A 5 -3.87 -10.63 -1.00
N ALA A 6 -4.25 -10.86 0.26
CA ALA A 6 -5.44 -10.27 0.86
C ALA A 6 -5.35 -8.74 0.92
N TRP A 7 -4.18 -8.21 1.30
CA TRP A 7 -3.92 -6.76 1.28
C TRP A 7 -4.04 -6.19 -0.13
N LEU A 8 -3.42 -6.83 -1.14
CA LEU A 8 -3.52 -6.38 -2.52
C LEU A 8 -4.97 -6.40 -3.05
N LEU A 9 -5.74 -7.44 -2.74
CA LEU A 9 -7.17 -7.56 -3.11
C LEU A 9 -8.07 -6.53 -2.41
N SER A 10 -7.69 -6.05 -1.23
CA SER A 10 -8.45 -5.02 -0.51
C SER A 10 -8.33 -3.62 -1.13
N ARG A 11 -7.36 -3.41 -2.04
CA ARG A 11 -7.12 -2.09 -2.64
C ARG A 11 -8.10 -1.79 -3.76
N PRO A 12 -8.75 -0.61 -3.77
CA PRO A 12 -9.75 -0.27 -4.76
C PRO A 12 -9.21 -0.14 -6.20
N GLN A 13 -7.89 0.06 -6.37
CA GLN A 13 -7.27 0.11 -7.70
C GLN A 13 -6.91 -1.28 -8.27
N VAL A 14 -7.08 -2.36 -7.49
CA VAL A 14 -6.70 -3.71 -7.88
C VAL A 14 -7.95 -4.49 -8.28
N SER A 15 -8.12 -4.71 -9.59
CA SER A 15 -9.25 -5.48 -10.12
C SER A 15 -9.03 -7.00 -10.09
N THR A 16 -7.76 -7.43 -10.15
CA THR A 16 -7.40 -8.85 -10.16
C THR A 16 -5.95 -9.02 -9.70
N VAL A 17 -5.65 -10.18 -9.09
CA VAL A 17 -4.31 -10.55 -8.65
C VAL A 17 -3.89 -11.82 -9.36
N ILE A 18 -2.78 -11.75 -10.12
CA ILE A 18 -2.21 -12.90 -10.82
C ILE A 18 -1.30 -13.66 -9.86
N VAL A 19 -1.62 -14.93 -9.59
CA VAL A 19 -0.83 -15.80 -8.70
C VAL A 19 -0.24 -16.98 -9.45
N GLY A 20 1.04 -17.25 -9.22
CA GLY A 20 1.70 -18.47 -9.66
C GLY A 20 1.74 -19.50 -8.53
N ALA A 21 1.52 -20.79 -8.86
CA ALA A 21 1.72 -21.90 -7.93
C ALA A 21 2.45 -23.04 -8.64
N LYS A 22 3.56 -23.52 -8.04
CA LYS A 22 4.33 -24.67 -8.55
C LYS A 22 4.02 -25.96 -7.80
N THR A 23 3.30 -25.86 -6.67
CA THR A 23 2.89 -26.99 -5.85
C THR A 23 1.44 -26.84 -5.38
N PRO A 24 0.73 -27.94 -5.05
CA PRO A 24 -0.63 -27.88 -4.51
C PRO A 24 -0.74 -27.08 -3.21
N ALA A 25 0.28 -27.15 -2.35
CA ALA A 25 0.32 -26.38 -1.10
C ALA A 25 0.35 -24.86 -1.36
N GLN A 26 1.13 -24.41 -2.35
CA GLN A 26 1.13 -22.99 -2.75
C GLN A 26 -0.21 -22.53 -3.31
N LEU A 27 -0.90 -23.39 -4.06
CA LEU A 27 -2.24 -23.08 -4.55
C LEU A 27 -3.24 -22.96 -3.40
N GLY A 28 -3.18 -23.86 -2.41
CA GLY A 28 -3.98 -23.77 -1.19
C GLY A 28 -3.72 -22.48 -0.41
N ASP A 29 -2.45 -22.09 -0.28
CA ASP A 29 -2.08 -20.82 0.32
C ASP A 29 -2.61 -19.62 -0.46
N ASN A 30 -2.54 -19.63 -1.79
CA ASN A 30 -3.07 -18.52 -2.59
C ASN A 30 -4.59 -18.44 -2.46
N LEU A 31 -5.31 -19.56 -2.44
CA LEU A 31 -6.76 -19.59 -2.25
C LEU A 31 -7.16 -19.15 -0.83
N GLY A 32 -6.39 -19.50 0.19
CA GLY A 32 -6.63 -19.05 1.57
C GLY A 32 -6.62 -17.53 1.72
N SER A 33 -5.95 -16.80 0.82
CA SER A 33 -5.91 -15.33 0.86
C SER A 33 -7.27 -14.67 0.65
N THR A 34 -8.18 -15.30 -0.09
CA THR A 34 -9.53 -14.75 -0.33
C THR A 34 -10.44 -14.85 0.90
N ALA A 35 -10.08 -15.72 1.86
CA ALA A 35 -10.80 -15.89 3.11
C ALA A 35 -10.24 -14.99 4.24
N VAL A 36 -9.09 -14.35 4.04
CA VAL A 36 -8.49 -13.45 5.02
C VAL A 36 -9.17 -12.09 4.93
N THR A 37 -9.91 -11.73 5.97
CA THR A 37 -10.45 -10.37 6.14
C THR A 37 -9.51 -9.60 7.06
N LEU A 38 -8.83 -8.58 6.52
CA LEU A 38 -7.98 -7.69 7.31
C LEU A 38 -8.84 -6.62 7.98
N SER A 39 -8.53 -6.30 9.24
CA SER A 39 -9.19 -5.19 9.93
C SER A 39 -8.74 -3.84 9.36
N ALA A 40 -9.48 -2.78 9.66
CA ALA A 40 -9.09 -1.43 9.26
C ALA A 40 -7.73 -1.00 9.84
N GLU A 41 -7.39 -1.49 11.05
CA GLU A 41 -6.08 -1.25 11.67
C GLU A 41 -4.96 -1.99 10.95
N ASP A 42 -5.17 -3.28 10.61
CA ASP A 42 -4.19 -4.07 9.86
C ASP A 42 -3.90 -3.44 8.49
N LEU A 43 -4.96 -3.01 7.79
CA LEU A 43 -4.82 -2.33 6.50
C LEU A 43 -4.03 -1.04 6.62
N LYS A 44 -4.32 -0.22 7.64
CA LYS A 44 -3.60 1.03 7.88
C LYS A 44 -2.11 0.78 8.15
N THR A 45 -1.78 -0.19 9.00
CA THR A 45 -0.39 -0.54 9.28
C THR A 45 0.33 -1.03 8.03
N LEU A 46 -0.32 -1.87 7.22
CA LEU A 46 0.25 -2.37 5.96
C LEU A 46 0.44 -1.27 4.92
N ASP A 47 -0.48 -0.31 4.84
CA ASP A 47 -0.37 0.85 3.95
C ASP A 47 0.78 1.77 4.36
N GLU A 48 0.95 2.02 5.66
CA GLU A 48 2.03 2.87 6.19
C GLU A 48 3.42 2.28 5.88
N VAL A 49 3.60 0.98 6.11
CA VAL A 49 4.91 0.33 5.87
C VAL A 49 5.19 0.08 4.38
N SER A 50 4.16 0.04 3.54
CA SER A 50 4.26 -0.19 2.10
C SER A 50 4.23 1.10 1.27
N ALA A 51 4.10 2.27 1.91
CA ALA A 51 4.04 3.56 1.24
C ALA A 51 5.32 3.82 0.43
N LEU A 52 5.16 3.96 -0.89
CA LEU A 52 6.25 4.35 -1.77
C LEU A 52 6.62 5.83 -1.52
N PRO A 53 7.93 6.18 -1.59
CA PRO A 53 8.33 7.57 -1.53
C PRO A 53 7.72 8.35 -2.70
N PRO A 54 7.34 9.62 -2.49
CA PRO A 54 6.67 10.42 -3.51
C PRO A 54 7.55 10.56 -4.76
N GLU A 55 6.98 10.19 -5.90
CA GLU A 55 7.64 10.30 -7.21
C GLU A 55 7.65 11.75 -7.72
N TYR A 56 8.47 12.05 -8.73
CA TYR A 56 8.45 13.35 -9.38
C TYR A 56 7.18 13.51 -10.23
N PRO A 57 6.49 14.66 -10.20
CA PRO A 57 6.81 15.90 -9.48
C PRO A 57 6.17 16.02 -8.08
N GLY A 58 5.53 14.98 -7.58
CA GLY A 58 4.82 14.96 -6.30
C GLY A 58 5.66 15.44 -5.11
N TRP A 59 6.91 14.97 -4.98
CA TRP A 59 7.81 15.46 -3.91
C TRP A 59 8.13 16.95 -4.04
N MET A 60 8.22 17.47 -5.27
CA MET A 60 8.58 18.85 -5.54
C MET A 60 7.44 19.79 -5.17
N ILE A 61 6.20 19.39 -5.45
CA ILE A 61 5.00 20.14 -5.07
C ILE A 61 4.87 20.23 -3.54
N SER A 62 5.09 19.12 -2.82
CA SER A 62 5.11 19.12 -1.35
C SER A 62 6.19 20.06 -0.78
N ARG A 63 7.42 19.99 -1.32
CA ARG A 63 8.52 20.90 -0.92
C ARG A 63 8.23 22.38 -1.21
N GLN A 64 7.59 22.70 -2.34
CA GLN A 64 7.24 24.08 -2.67
C GLN A 64 6.06 24.61 -1.84
N GLY A 65 5.22 23.72 -1.29
CA GLY A 65 4.17 24.05 -0.33
C GLY A 65 4.71 24.48 1.04
N GLU A 66 5.80 23.87 1.51
CA GLU A 66 6.42 24.16 2.81
C GLU A 66 6.86 25.63 2.95
N GLY A 67 7.40 26.23 1.88
CA GLY A 67 7.81 27.64 1.87
C GLY A 67 6.64 28.64 1.99
N ARG A 68 5.40 28.21 1.72
CA ARG A 68 4.19 29.04 1.88
C ARG A 68 3.62 28.96 3.30
N LEU A 69 3.92 27.89 4.04
CA LEU A 69 3.38 27.65 5.39
C LEU A 69 4.29 28.20 6.50
N ASN A 70 5.57 28.47 6.23
CA ASN A 70 6.51 29.02 7.19
C ASN A 70 7.22 30.27 6.61
N PRO A 71 6.56 31.44 6.58
CA PRO A 71 7.20 32.67 6.14
C PRO A 71 8.35 33.02 7.10
N PRO A 72 9.52 33.44 6.60
CA PRO A 72 10.62 33.83 7.48
C PRO A 72 10.18 34.99 8.36
N ALA A 73 10.34 34.83 9.68
CA ALA A 73 10.11 35.91 10.63
C ALA A 73 11.01 37.09 10.25
N ARG A 74 10.40 38.22 9.85
CA ARG A 74 11.12 39.45 9.54
C ARG A 74 11.77 39.95 10.83
N SER A 75 13.10 40.09 10.83
CA SER A 75 13.90 40.75 11.88
C SER A 75 13.72 42.26 11.86
#